data_AF-A0A7K8G1M4-F1
#
_entry.id   AF-A0A7K8G1M4-F1
#
_cell.length_a   1.000
_cell.length_b   1.000
_cell.length_c   1.000
_cell.angle_alpha   90.00
_cell.angle_beta   90.00
_cell.angle_gamma   90.00
#
_symmetry.space_group_name_H-M   'P 1'
#
loop_
_entity.id
_entity.type
_entity.pdbx_description
1 polymer ?
#
loop_
_entity_poly.entity_id
_entity_poly.type
_entity_poly.pdbx_seq_one_letter_code
_entity_poly.pdbx_strand_id
1 'polypeptide(L)'
;TFQRQLQQSDCQNVLMKKVFDTHMLFLQINQSAAALKHVFAALRLFVGKFPSAFFQGQADLCGSLCYEILKCCNHRSRSTQTEASALLYFFMRKNFEFNKQKSIVRSHLQLIKAVSQLIADAGIGGSRFQHSLAIINNFANGDKQMKNVNFPAEVKDLTKRIRTVLMATAQMKEHEKDPEMLVDLQYSLANSYASTPELRRTWLESMAKIHARNGDLSEAAMCYIHIAALIAEYLKRKGLFSMGWPAFLSITPNIK
;
A
#
# COMPACT_ATOMS: atom_id res chain seq x y z
N THR A 1 -12.48 -16.77 27.59
CA THR A 1 -12.51 -17.37 26.24
C THR A 1 -11.42 -16.77 25.38
N PHE A 2 -10.75 -17.58 24.56
CA PHE A 2 -9.64 -17.17 23.66
C PHE A 2 -9.99 -15.96 22.77
N GLN A 3 -11.25 -15.86 22.33
CA GLN A 3 -11.75 -14.69 21.58
C GLN A 3 -11.67 -13.37 22.37
N ARG A 4 -11.95 -13.38 23.68
CA ARG A 4 -11.82 -12.17 24.51
C ARG A 4 -10.36 -11.74 24.66
N GLN A 5 -9.43 -12.70 24.77
CA GLN A 5 -7.99 -12.40 24.84
C GLN A 5 -7.49 -11.77 23.54
N LEU A 6 -7.96 -12.26 22.39
CA LEU A 6 -7.64 -11.67 21.08
C LEU A 6 -8.20 -10.25 20.91
N GLN A 7 -9.34 -9.94 21.52
CA GLN A 7 -9.97 -8.62 21.44
C GLN A 7 -9.41 -7.59 22.43
N GLN A 8 -8.52 -8.00 23.34
CA GLN A 8 -7.88 -7.06 24.28
C GLN A 8 -7.07 -6.01 23.53
N SER A 9 -7.05 -4.80 24.07
CA SER A 9 -6.30 -3.64 23.54
C SER A 9 -6.63 -3.37 22.06
N ASP A 10 -7.91 -3.37 21.68
CA ASP A 10 -8.35 -3.19 20.30
C ASP A 10 -7.70 -4.18 19.30
N CYS A 11 -7.44 -5.41 19.74
CA CYS A 11 -6.69 -6.43 19.00
C CYS A 11 -5.21 -6.11 18.72
N GLN A 12 -4.64 -5.09 19.37
CA GLN A 12 -3.22 -4.74 19.30
C GLN A 12 -2.43 -5.51 20.38
N ASN A 13 -2.54 -6.83 20.38
CA ASN A 13 -1.86 -7.69 21.36
C ASN A 13 -0.97 -8.74 20.70
N VAL A 14 0.01 -9.24 21.45
CA VAL A 14 1.01 -10.20 20.98
C VAL A 14 0.37 -11.49 20.48
N LEU A 15 -0.73 -11.92 21.11
CA LEU A 15 -1.46 -13.13 20.69
C LEU A 15 -2.09 -12.95 19.30
N MET A 16 -2.74 -11.82 19.05
CA MET A 16 -3.30 -11.47 17.75
C MET A 16 -2.21 -11.47 16.67
N LYS A 17 -1.06 -10.85 16.98
CA LYS A 17 0.09 -10.84 16.09
C LYS A 17 0.57 -12.26 15.76
N LYS A 18 0.75 -13.13 16.77
CA LYS A 18 1.16 -14.53 16.56
C LYS A 18 0.17 -15.33 15.69
N VAL A 19 -1.14 -15.15 15.93
CA VAL A 19 -2.19 -15.82 15.13
C VAL A 19 -2.15 -15.33 13.69
N PHE A 20 -1.99 -14.02 13.48
CA PHE A 20 -1.85 -13.44 12.16
C PHE A 20 -0.58 -13.90 11.44
N ASP A 21 0.57 -13.86 12.11
CA ASP A 21 1.87 -14.28 11.57
C ASP A 21 1.82 -15.75 11.11
N THR A 22 1.07 -16.61 11.81
CA THR A 22 0.83 -17.99 11.38
C THR A 22 0.09 -18.06 10.04
N HIS A 23 -0.94 -17.23 9.84
CA HIS A 23 -1.65 -17.18 8.56
C HIS A 23 -0.76 -16.60 7.44
N MET A 24 0.08 -15.60 7.76
CA MET A 24 1.03 -15.02 6.81
C MET A 24 2.09 -16.03 6.39
N LEU A 25 2.59 -16.85 7.31
CA LEU A 25 3.56 -17.90 7.00
C LEU A 25 3.02 -18.86 5.93
N PHE A 26 1.74 -19.23 6.01
CA PHE A 26 1.09 -20.07 4.99
C PHE A 26 0.99 -19.40 3.62
N LEU A 27 0.94 -18.06 3.53
CA LEU A 27 1.01 -17.33 2.25
C LEU A 27 2.43 -17.20 1.72
N GLN A 28 3.43 -17.12 2.63
CA GLN A 28 4.83 -16.87 2.28
C GLN A 28 5.55 -18.12 1.78
N ILE A 29 5.13 -19.30 2.22
CA ILE A 29 5.68 -20.58 1.76
C ILE A 29 5.00 -21.04 0.47
N ASN A 30 5.73 -21.81 -0.35
CA ASN A 30 5.19 -22.37 -1.60
C ASN A 30 4.14 -23.44 -1.31
N GLN A 31 2.88 -23.05 -1.29
CA GLN A 31 1.73 -23.92 -1.07
C GLN A 31 1.08 -24.36 -2.39
N SER A 32 0.33 -25.46 -2.32
CA SER A 32 -0.54 -25.86 -3.44
C SER A 32 -1.67 -24.84 -3.62
N ALA A 33 -2.20 -24.73 -4.84
CA ALA A 33 -3.33 -23.83 -5.13
C ALA A 33 -4.57 -24.16 -4.28
N ALA A 34 -4.77 -25.43 -3.94
CA ALA A 34 -5.85 -25.88 -3.06
C ALA A 34 -5.66 -25.37 -1.62
N ALA A 35 -4.45 -25.52 -1.06
CA ALA A 35 -4.14 -25.02 0.27
C ALA A 35 -4.30 -23.48 0.34
N LEU A 36 -3.78 -22.75 -0.66
CA LEU A 36 -3.93 -21.30 -0.72
C LEU A 36 -5.39 -20.85 -0.72
N LYS A 37 -6.29 -21.57 -1.40
CA LYS A 37 -7.73 -21.27 -1.37
C LYS A 37 -8.30 -21.32 0.05
N HIS A 38 -7.92 -22.31 0.84
CA HIS A 38 -8.33 -22.41 2.24
C HIS A 38 -7.70 -21.32 3.11
N VAL A 39 -6.44 -20.97 2.87
CA VAL A 39 -5.76 -19.85 3.55
C VAL A 39 -6.47 -18.53 3.26
N PHE A 40 -6.82 -18.24 2.00
CA PHE A 40 -7.59 -17.05 1.64
C PHE A 40 -8.97 -17.03 2.31
N ALA A 41 -9.66 -18.16 2.37
CA ALA A 41 -10.94 -18.26 3.07
C ALA A 41 -10.80 -17.99 4.58
N ALA A 42 -9.77 -18.57 5.23
CA ALA A 42 -9.46 -18.32 6.63
C ALA A 42 -9.14 -16.84 6.87
N LEU A 43 -8.37 -16.20 5.99
CA LEU A 43 -8.06 -14.77 6.09
C LEU A 43 -9.31 -13.88 5.92
N ARG A 44 -10.24 -14.21 5.02
CA ARG A 44 -11.53 -13.49 4.92
C ARG A 44 -12.31 -13.58 6.23
N LEU A 45 -12.40 -14.77 6.81
CA LEU A 45 -13.07 -14.97 8.10
C LEU A 45 -12.37 -14.19 9.22
N PHE A 46 -11.04 -14.21 9.24
CA PHE A 46 -10.24 -13.52 10.24
C PHE A 46 -10.41 -11.99 10.17
N VAL A 47 -10.30 -11.40 8.98
CA VAL A 47 -10.57 -9.96 8.74
C VAL A 47 -12.00 -9.60 9.10
N GLY A 48 -12.97 -10.45 8.74
CA GLY A 48 -14.38 -10.23 9.06
C GLY A 48 -14.67 -10.26 10.57
N LYS A 49 -13.96 -11.12 11.32
CA LYS A 49 -14.16 -11.29 12.76
C LYS A 49 -13.40 -10.26 13.60
N PHE A 50 -12.25 -9.78 13.12
CA PHE A 50 -11.38 -8.85 13.84
C PHE A 50 -11.01 -7.61 13.01
N PRO A 51 -11.98 -6.81 12.53
CA PRO A 51 -11.70 -5.66 11.68
C PRO A 51 -10.87 -4.58 12.39
N SER A 52 -11.01 -4.41 13.72
CA SER A 52 -10.22 -3.45 14.50
C SER A 52 -8.71 -3.76 14.47
N ALA A 53 -8.31 -5.03 14.41
CA ALA A 53 -6.91 -5.43 14.29
C ALA A 53 -6.23 -4.83 13.04
N PHE A 54 -7.00 -4.67 11.96
CA PHE A 54 -6.49 -4.16 10.68
C PHE A 54 -6.71 -2.66 10.53
N PHE A 55 -7.86 -2.15 10.98
CA PHE A 55 -8.33 -0.82 10.65
C PHE A 55 -8.23 0.21 11.78
N GLN A 56 -7.84 -0.21 12.99
CA GLN A 56 -7.64 0.65 14.16
C GLN A 56 -6.22 0.47 14.72
N GLY A 57 -5.67 1.49 15.39
CA GLY A 57 -4.32 1.42 15.98
C GLY A 57 -3.19 1.37 14.93
N GLN A 58 -2.15 0.59 15.18
CA GLN A 58 -0.99 0.48 14.28
C GLN A 58 -1.32 -0.26 12.99
N ALA A 59 -0.72 0.17 11.88
CA ALA A 59 -1.04 -0.31 10.54
C ALA A 59 -0.25 -1.56 10.11
N ASP A 60 0.57 -2.15 10.98
CA ASP A 60 1.50 -3.23 10.64
C ASP A 60 0.82 -4.47 10.06
N LEU A 61 -0.28 -4.92 10.71
CA LEU A 61 -1.08 -6.06 10.26
C LEU A 61 -1.72 -5.79 8.90
N CYS A 62 -2.25 -4.57 8.71
CA CYS A 62 -2.85 -4.12 7.46
C CYS A 62 -1.80 -4.07 6.34
N GLY A 63 -0.65 -3.47 6.59
CA GLY A 63 0.46 -3.38 5.64
C GLY A 63 0.98 -4.74 5.21
N SER A 64 1.24 -5.62 6.18
CA SER A 64 1.74 -6.97 5.93
C SER A 64 0.75 -7.80 5.11
N LEU A 65 -0.54 -7.73 5.46
CA LEU A 65 -1.59 -8.44 4.72
C LEU A 65 -1.72 -7.90 3.28
N CYS A 66 -1.75 -6.58 3.11
CA CYS A 66 -1.79 -5.95 1.79
C CYS A 66 -0.61 -6.38 0.91
N TYR A 67 0.61 -6.45 1.47
CA TYR A 67 1.81 -6.89 0.75
C TYR A 67 1.69 -8.34 0.26
N GLU A 68 1.33 -9.29 1.13
CA GLU A 68 1.21 -10.69 0.73
C GLU A 68 0.06 -10.91 -0.26
N ILE A 69 -1.08 -10.23 -0.09
CA ILE A 69 -2.19 -10.32 -1.05
C ILE A 69 -1.76 -9.81 -2.43
N LEU A 70 -1.06 -8.67 -2.50
CA LEU A 70 -0.58 -8.12 -3.77
C LEU A 70 0.45 -9.02 -4.46
N LYS A 71 1.31 -9.69 -3.69
CA LYS A 71 2.21 -10.73 -4.21
C LYS A 71 1.41 -11.87 -4.84
N CYS A 72 0.35 -12.34 -4.19
CA CYS A 72 -0.57 -13.33 -4.76
C CYS A 72 -1.34 -12.83 -5.99
N CYS A 73 -1.66 -11.54 -6.08
CA CYS A 73 -2.24 -10.94 -7.29
C CYS A 73 -1.29 -11.02 -8.50
N ASN A 74 0.02 -11.15 -8.30
CA ASN A 74 1.00 -11.37 -9.37
C ASN A 74 1.35 -12.86 -9.62
N HIS A 75 0.64 -13.79 -8.95
CA HIS A 75 0.90 -15.22 -9.04
C HIS A 75 0.68 -15.77 -10.47
N ARG A 76 1.38 -16.85 -10.83
CA ARG A 76 1.30 -17.46 -12.17
C ARG A 76 -0.05 -18.14 -12.42
N SER A 77 -0.69 -18.64 -11.38
CA SER A 77 -2.01 -19.30 -11.47
C SER A 77 -3.16 -18.30 -11.46
N ARG A 78 -4.01 -18.35 -12.49
CA ARG A 78 -5.24 -17.54 -12.59
C ARG A 78 -6.19 -17.77 -11.42
N SER A 79 -6.32 -19.00 -10.93
CA SER A 79 -7.20 -19.30 -9.79
C SER A 79 -6.75 -18.57 -8.53
N THR A 80 -5.45 -18.59 -8.24
CA THR A 80 -4.84 -17.84 -7.13
C THR A 80 -5.06 -16.34 -7.29
N GLN A 81 -4.89 -15.80 -8.50
CA GLN A 81 -5.12 -14.37 -8.78
C GLN A 81 -6.55 -13.95 -8.47
N THR A 82 -7.54 -14.74 -8.88
CA THR A 82 -8.96 -14.46 -8.61
C THR A 82 -9.27 -14.50 -7.11
N GLU A 83 -8.78 -15.51 -6.39
CA GLU A 83 -9.03 -15.65 -4.94
C GLU A 83 -8.34 -14.53 -4.13
N ALA A 84 -7.12 -14.14 -4.53
CA ALA A 84 -6.38 -13.02 -3.94
C ALA A 84 -7.08 -11.68 -4.23
N SER A 85 -7.54 -11.47 -5.47
CA SER A 85 -8.32 -10.29 -5.87
C SER A 85 -9.63 -10.19 -5.07
N ALA A 86 -10.31 -11.32 -4.84
CA ALA A 86 -11.52 -11.39 -4.03
C ALA A 86 -11.23 -11.09 -2.55
N LEU A 87 -10.14 -11.60 -1.99
CA LEU A 87 -9.71 -11.26 -0.63
C LEU A 87 -9.36 -9.78 -0.50
N LEU A 88 -8.64 -9.21 -1.48
CA LEU A 88 -8.28 -7.79 -1.47
C LEU A 88 -9.52 -6.89 -1.53
N TYR A 89 -10.45 -7.22 -2.44
CA TYR A 89 -11.73 -6.57 -2.54
C TYR A 89 -12.50 -6.61 -1.21
N PHE A 90 -12.61 -7.80 -0.60
CA PHE A 90 -13.27 -7.97 0.69
C PHE A 90 -12.60 -7.15 1.80
N PHE A 91 -11.26 -7.10 1.81
CA PHE A 91 -10.48 -6.32 2.77
C PHE A 91 -10.77 -4.82 2.66
N MET A 92 -10.78 -4.26 1.45
CA MET A 92 -11.15 -2.87 1.21
C MET A 92 -12.60 -2.59 1.60
N ARG A 93 -13.51 -3.51 1.29
CA ARG A 93 -14.93 -3.40 1.67
C ARG A 93 -15.07 -3.36 3.20
N LYS A 94 -14.36 -4.23 3.93
CA LYS A 94 -14.36 -4.22 5.39
C LYS A 94 -13.74 -2.96 5.97
N ASN A 95 -12.71 -2.40 5.34
CA ASN A 95 -12.17 -1.10 5.73
C ASN A 95 -13.22 0.02 5.59
N PHE A 96 -13.95 0.03 4.47
CA PHE A 96 -15.00 1.00 4.17
C PHE A 96 -16.14 0.90 5.18
N GLU A 97 -16.64 -0.31 5.43
CA GLU A 97 -17.68 -0.59 6.43
C GLU A 97 -17.24 -0.16 7.84
N PHE A 98 -16.00 -0.47 8.23
CA PHE A 98 -15.43 -0.08 9.53
C PHE A 98 -15.36 1.44 9.69
N ASN A 99 -15.04 2.16 8.62
CA ASN A 99 -14.99 3.62 8.61
C ASN A 99 -16.35 4.28 8.30
N LYS A 100 -17.45 3.63 8.68
CA LYS A 100 -18.83 4.13 8.51
C LYS A 100 -19.15 4.53 7.06
N GLN A 101 -18.63 3.79 6.09
CA GLN A 101 -18.83 4.00 4.65
C GLN A 101 -18.36 5.37 4.13
N LYS A 102 -17.31 5.93 4.74
CA LYS A 102 -16.77 7.23 4.33
C LYS A 102 -15.59 7.12 3.37
N SER A 103 -14.62 6.26 3.68
CA SER A 103 -13.39 6.14 2.89
C SER A 103 -12.60 4.88 3.22
N ILE A 104 -11.67 4.52 2.33
CA ILE A 104 -10.75 3.38 2.50
C ILE A 104 -9.29 3.83 2.70
N VAL A 105 -9.07 5.03 3.22
CA VAL A 105 -7.74 5.68 3.30
C VAL A 105 -6.68 4.73 3.85
N ARG A 106 -6.97 3.98 4.91
CA ARG A 106 -5.98 3.09 5.53
C ARG A 106 -5.53 1.96 4.61
N SER A 107 -6.47 1.19 4.04
CA SER A 107 -6.12 0.13 3.08
C SER A 107 -5.49 0.72 1.82
N HIS A 108 -5.98 1.87 1.34
CA HIS A 108 -5.42 2.61 0.22
C HIS A 108 -3.92 2.93 0.43
N LEU A 109 -3.57 3.57 1.55
CA LEU A 109 -2.19 3.91 1.89
C LEU A 109 -1.28 2.67 1.94
N GLN A 110 -1.74 1.60 2.60
CA GLN A 110 -0.96 0.37 2.73
C GLN A 110 -0.80 -0.35 1.38
N LEU A 111 -1.77 -0.27 0.48
CA LEU A 111 -1.67 -0.87 -0.85
C LEU A 111 -0.68 -0.13 -1.74
N ILE A 112 -0.68 1.20 -1.73
CA ILE A 112 0.32 1.99 -2.48
C ILE A 112 1.73 1.72 -1.94
N LYS A 113 1.88 1.67 -0.61
CA LYS A 113 3.14 1.28 0.05
C LYS A 113 3.64 -0.09 -0.44
N ALA A 114 2.76 -1.07 -0.37
CA ALA A 114 3.09 -2.45 -0.70
C ALA A 114 3.40 -2.64 -2.19
N VAL A 115 2.67 -1.98 -3.10
CA VAL A 115 3.00 -1.98 -4.54
C VAL A 115 4.39 -1.43 -4.76
N SER A 116 4.73 -0.27 -4.16
CA SER A 116 6.04 0.36 -4.31
C SER A 116 7.17 -0.59 -3.88
N GLN A 117 6.97 -1.27 -2.76
CA GLN A 117 7.93 -2.25 -2.22
C GLN A 117 8.04 -3.51 -3.11
N LEU A 118 6.92 -4.02 -3.63
CA LEU A 118 6.89 -5.20 -4.50
C LEU A 118 7.51 -4.94 -5.88
N ILE A 119 7.51 -3.71 -6.38
CA ILE A 119 8.22 -3.40 -7.63
C ILE A 119 9.71 -3.65 -7.43
N ALA A 120 10.28 -3.20 -6.30
CA ALA A 120 11.68 -3.39 -5.97
C ALA A 120 12.05 -4.85 -5.64
N ASP A 121 11.17 -5.57 -4.93
CA ASP A 121 11.50 -6.92 -4.43
C ASP A 121 11.12 -8.05 -5.41
N ALA A 122 10.08 -7.87 -6.24
CA ALA A 122 9.49 -8.96 -7.02
C ALA A 122 9.12 -8.61 -8.46
N GLY A 123 9.35 -7.37 -8.92
CA GLY A 123 9.05 -6.96 -10.31
C GLY A 123 7.58 -7.10 -10.68
N ILE A 124 6.70 -6.44 -9.93
CA ILE A 124 5.25 -6.42 -10.19
C ILE A 124 4.88 -5.41 -11.28
N GLY A 125 3.78 -5.64 -12.01
CA GLY A 125 3.24 -4.67 -12.98
C GLY A 125 2.86 -5.22 -14.35
N GLY A 126 3.27 -6.45 -14.66
CA GLY A 126 2.94 -7.11 -15.93
C GLY A 126 1.46 -7.47 -16.09
N SER A 127 1.12 -8.10 -17.22
CA SER A 127 -0.26 -8.47 -17.61
C SER A 127 -1.01 -9.28 -16.55
N ARG A 128 -0.30 -10.12 -15.81
CA ARG A 128 -0.82 -10.87 -14.65
C ARG A 128 -1.42 -9.94 -13.61
N PHE A 129 -0.64 -8.96 -13.13
CA PHE A 129 -1.09 -8.05 -12.10
C PHE A 129 -2.20 -7.11 -12.62
N GLN A 130 -2.11 -6.65 -13.87
CA GLN A 130 -3.16 -5.85 -14.50
C GLN A 130 -4.51 -6.59 -14.57
N HIS A 131 -4.47 -7.90 -14.84
CA HIS A 131 -5.67 -8.74 -14.81
C HIS A 131 -6.30 -8.79 -13.41
N SER A 132 -5.50 -8.96 -12.35
CA SER A 132 -5.99 -8.93 -10.97
C SER A 132 -6.63 -7.59 -10.61
N LEU A 133 -6.04 -6.46 -11.03
CA LEU A 133 -6.66 -5.14 -10.85
C LEU A 133 -8.01 -5.00 -11.59
N ALA A 134 -8.15 -5.65 -12.76
CA ALA A 134 -9.42 -5.68 -13.48
C ALA A 134 -10.47 -6.51 -12.73
N ILE A 135 -10.11 -7.68 -12.19
CA ILE A 135 -11.00 -8.51 -11.35
C ILE A 135 -11.51 -7.72 -10.15
N ILE A 136 -10.64 -6.98 -9.46
CA ILE A 136 -11.01 -6.16 -8.30
C ILE A 136 -12.05 -5.09 -8.68
N ASN A 137 -11.84 -4.40 -9.80
CA ASN A 137 -12.80 -3.42 -10.31
C ASN A 137 -14.14 -4.08 -10.67
N ASN A 138 -14.12 -5.27 -11.25
CA ASN A 138 -15.34 -6.01 -11.57
C ASN A 138 -16.13 -6.41 -10.32
N PHE A 139 -15.45 -6.84 -9.25
CA PHE A 139 -16.11 -7.09 -7.96
C PHE A 139 -16.73 -5.83 -7.38
N ALA A 140 -16.05 -4.68 -7.44
CA ALA A 140 -16.58 -3.41 -6.95
C ALA A 140 -17.81 -2.92 -7.74
N ASN A 141 -17.80 -3.07 -9.07
CA ASN A 141 -18.93 -2.69 -9.91
C ASN A 141 -20.12 -3.68 -9.82
N GLY A 142 -19.85 -4.96 -9.53
CA GLY A 142 -20.86 -6.01 -9.41
C GLY A 142 -21.54 -6.10 -8.04
N ASP A 143 -20.98 -5.48 -6.99
CA ASP A 143 -21.56 -5.53 -5.65
C ASP A 143 -22.77 -4.60 -5.52
N LYS A 144 -23.95 -5.21 -5.59
CA LYS A 144 -25.25 -4.52 -5.46
C LYS A 144 -25.40 -3.77 -4.13
N GLN A 145 -24.80 -4.25 -3.04
CA GLN A 145 -24.89 -3.60 -1.73
C GLN A 145 -24.05 -2.31 -1.67
N MET A 146 -23.01 -2.22 -2.50
CA MET A 146 -22.09 -1.09 -2.55
C MET A 146 -22.34 -0.13 -3.72
N LYS A 147 -23.33 -0.42 -4.58
CA LYS A 147 -23.59 0.35 -5.81
C LYS A 147 -24.00 1.81 -5.55
N ASN A 148 -24.71 2.07 -4.45
CA ASN A 148 -25.26 3.39 -4.12
C ASN A 148 -24.36 4.22 -3.18
N VAL A 149 -23.17 3.71 -2.84
CA VAL A 149 -22.19 4.40 -1.99
C VAL A 149 -20.92 4.69 -2.79
N ASN A 150 -20.05 5.56 -2.28
CA ASN A 150 -18.83 5.99 -2.99
C ASN A 150 -17.74 4.91 -3.10
N PHE A 151 -18.00 3.68 -2.64
CA PHE A 151 -17.00 2.62 -2.57
C PHE A 151 -16.43 2.19 -3.93
N PRO A 152 -17.23 1.97 -5.00
CA PRO A 152 -16.68 1.62 -6.31
C PRO A 152 -15.78 2.71 -6.89
N ALA A 153 -16.08 3.99 -6.63
CA ALA A 153 -15.26 5.11 -7.05
C ALA A 153 -13.90 5.13 -6.33
N GLU A 154 -13.89 4.89 -5.02
CA GLU A 154 -12.66 4.75 -4.21
C GLU A 154 -11.77 3.59 -4.71
N VAL A 155 -12.37 2.42 -5.01
CA VAL A 155 -11.62 1.28 -5.56
C VAL A 155 -11.05 1.62 -6.94
N LYS A 156 -11.83 2.30 -7.80
CA LYS A 156 -11.38 2.73 -9.12
C LYS A 156 -10.21 3.73 -9.01
N ASP A 157 -10.30 4.73 -8.13
CA ASP A 157 -9.23 5.70 -7.90
C ASP A 157 -7.95 5.01 -7.40
N LEU A 158 -8.08 4.10 -6.43
CA LEU A 158 -6.95 3.31 -5.95
C LEU A 158 -6.28 2.51 -7.07
N THR A 159 -7.05 1.78 -7.89
CA THR A 159 -6.45 1.01 -8.99
C THR A 159 -5.82 1.89 -10.06
N LYS A 160 -6.36 3.09 -10.30
CA LYS A 160 -5.73 4.11 -11.16
C LYS A 160 -4.39 4.55 -10.60
N ARG A 161 -4.33 4.90 -9.31
CA ARG A 161 -3.08 5.28 -8.63
C ARG A 161 -2.03 4.17 -8.64
N ILE A 162 -2.44 2.93 -8.37
CA ILE A 162 -1.54 1.77 -8.49
C ILE A 162 -0.94 1.68 -9.89
N ARG A 163 -1.76 1.83 -10.95
CA ARG A 163 -1.25 1.82 -12.34
C ARG A 163 -0.29 2.98 -12.60
N THR A 164 -0.57 4.17 -12.07
CA THR A 164 0.35 5.32 -12.16
C THR A 164 1.68 5.03 -11.49
N VAL A 165 1.71 4.43 -10.29
CA VAL A 165 2.96 3.97 -9.64
C VAL A 165 3.72 3.04 -10.58
N LEU A 166 3.05 1.99 -11.06
CA LEU A 166 3.69 0.97 -11.90
C LEU A 166 4.28 1.55 -13.19
N MET A 167 3.52 2.41 -13.88
CA MET A 167 3.96 3.05 -15.12
C MET A 167 5.17 3.94 -14.87
N ALA A 168 5.10 4.80 -13.87
CA ALA A 168 6.19 5.71 -13.61
C ALA A 168 7.43 5.00 -13.04
N THR A 169 7.29 3.92 -12.26
CA THR A 169 8.46 3.09 -11.89
C THR A 169 9.05 2.32 -13.07
N ALA A 170 8.24 1.89 -14.04
CA ALA A 170 8.75 1.31 -15.29
C ALA A 170 9.53 2.34 -16.11
N GLN A 171 8.97 3.55 -16.27
CA GLN A 171 9.64 4.66 -16.96
C GLN A 171 10.93 5.08 -16.24
N MET A 172 10.93 5.13 -14.91
CA MET A 172 12.15 5.40 -14.15
C MET A 172 13.23 4.39 -14.47
N LYS A 173 12.90 3.09 -14.57
CA LYS A 173 13.85 2.04 -14.91
C LYS A 173 14.38 2.18 -16.36
N GLU A 174 13.51 2.53 -17.31
CA GLU A 174 13.89 2.72 -18.71
C GLU A 174 14.79 3.94 -18.91
N HIS A 175 14.60 4.98 -18.10
CA HIS A 175 15.34 6.24 -18.14
C HIS A 175 16.41 6.36 -17.05
N GLU A 176 16.89 5.24 -16.46
CA GLU A 176 17.95 5.27 -15.42
C GLU A 176 19.23 6.02 -15.85
N LYS A 177 19.46 6.16 -17.17
CA LYS A 177 20.62 6.86 -17.75
C LYS A 177 20.31 8.30 -18.20
N ASP A 178 19.08 8.77 -17.99
CA ASP A 178 18.61 10.11 -18.34
C ASP A 178 18.17 10.83 -17.04
N PRO A 179 19.08 11.59 -16.40
CA PRO A 179 18.82 12.25 -15.12
C PRO A 179 17.67 13.26 -15.17
N GLU A 180 17.46 13.91 -16.32
CA GLU A 180 16.46 14.98 -16.45
C GLU A 180 15.05 14.38 -16.49
N MET A 181 14.87 13.31 -17.28
CA MET A 181 13.60 12.60 -17.35
C MET A 181 13.26 11.85 -16.04
N LEU A 182 14.26 11.35 -15.33
CA LEU A 182 14.07 10.78 -13.99
C LEU A 182 13.49 11.79 -13.01
N VAL A 183 14.03 13.01 -12.99
CA VAL A 183 13.57 14.07 -12.10
C VAL A 183 12.12 14.46 -12.44
N ASP A 184 11.76 14.57 -13.72
CA ASP A 184 10.40 14.89 -14.13
C ASP A 184 9.38 13.80 -13.77
N LEU A 185 9.75 12.53 -13.95
CA LEU A 185 8.93 11.38 -13.56
C LEU A 185 8.73 11.34 -12.04
N GLN A 186 9.79 11.61 -11.28
CA GLN A 186 9.75 11.68 -9.84
C GLN A 186 8.87 12.84 -9.36
N TYR A 187 9.00 14.02 -9.97
CA TYR A 187 8.18 15.19 -9.68
C TYR A 187 6.70 14.96 -10.01
N SER A 188 6.38 14.37 -11.16
CA SER A 188 5.02 14.01 -11.57
C SER A 188 4.36 13.04 -10.59
N LEU A 189 5.10 12.01 -10.15
CA LEU A 189 4.63 11.08 -9.12
C LEU A 189 4.42 11.79 -7.78
N ALA A 190 5.38 12.60 -7.32
CA ALA A 190 5.27 13.36 -6.08
C ALA A 190 4.05 14.29 -6.09
N ASN A 191 3.75 14.94 -7.22
CA ASN A 191 2.58 15.78 -7.41
C ASN A 191 1.26 14.98 -7.44
N SER A 192 1.24 13.77 -8.00
CA SER A 192 0.05 12.90 -7.94
C SER A 192 -0.36 12.52 -6.51
N TYR A 193 0.60 12.61 -5.56
CA TYR A 193 0.41 12.39 -4.12
C TYR A 193 0.35 13.68 -3.30
N ALA A 194 0.36 14.87 -3.92
CA ALA A 194 0.39 16.15 -3.21
C ALA A 194 -0.79 16.34 -2.24
N SER A 195 -1.93 15.71 -2.53
CA SER A 195 -3.12 15.72 -1.66
C SER A 195 -3.03 14.78 -0.45
N THR A 196 -1.98 13.95 -0.32
CA THR A 196 -1.81 13.02 0.80
C THR A 196 -0.33 12.93 1.22
N PRO A 197 0.12 13.74 2.19
CA PRO A 197 1.52 13.79 2.63
C PRO A 197 2.12 12.42 3.04
N GLU A 198 1.30 11.54 3.61
CA GLU A 198 1.71 10.19 4.02
C GLU A 198 2.07 9.28 2.82
N LEU A 199 1.37 9.44 1.69
CA LEU A 199 1.70 8.73 0.44
C LEU A 199 3.01 9.23 -0.14
N ARG A 200 3.19 10.56 -0.20
CA ARG A 200 4.41 11.18 -0.72
C ARG A 200 5.63 10.75 0.09
N ARG A 201 5.53 10.73 1.43
CA ARG A 201 6.57 10.19 2.31
C ARG A 201 6.90 8.72 2.00
N THR A 202 5.88 7.88 1.94
CA THR A 202 6.08 6.43 1.72
C THR A 202 6.76 6.14 0.38
N TRP A 203 6.38 6.87 -0.66
CA TRP A 203 6.97 6.74 -1.97
C TRP A 203 8.44 7.20 -1.99
N LEU A 204 8.75 8.34 -1.38
CA LEU A 204 10.13 8.80 -1.20
C LEU A 204 10.98 7.81 -0.38
N GLU A 205 10.41 7.17 0.65
CA GLU A 205 11.11 6.14 1.43
C GLU A 205 11.43 4.90 0.59
N SER A 206 10.51 4.50 -0.30
CA SER A 206 10.74 3.39 -1.23
C SER A 206 11.80 3.75 -2.26
N MET A 207 11.76 4.97 -2.79
CA MET A 207 12.73 5.47 -3.75
C MET A 207 14.13 5.54 -3.17
N ALA A 208 14.27 6.08 -1.96
CA ALA A 208 15.54 6.14 -1.25
C ALA A 208 16.17 4.75 -1.11
N LYS A 209 15.35 3.71 -0.86
CA LYS A 209 15.82 2.32 -0.80
C LYS A 209 16.27 1.78 -2.15
N ILE A 210 15.60 2.14 -3.25
CA ILE A 210 15.99 1.73 -4.59
C ILE A 210 17.34 2.37 -4.95
N HIS A 211 17.46 3.69 -4.78
CA HIS A 211 18.70 4.43 -4.99
C HIS A 211 19.86 3.90 -4.14
N ALA A 212 19.61 3.63 -2.86
CA ALA A 212 20.60 3.02 -1.98
C ALA A 212 21.03 1.60 -2.44
N ARG A 213 20.12 0.79 -2.99
CA ARG A 213 20.45 -0.54 -3.56
C ARG A 213 21.27 -0.43 -4.84
N ASN A 214 21.02 0.60 -5.65
CA ASN A 214 21.73 0.86 -6.90
C ASN A 214 23.10 1.53 -6.70
N GLY A 215 23.40 2.02 -5.49
CA GLY A 215 24.63 2.75 -5.18
C GLY A 215 24.52 4.27 -5.35
N ASP A 216 23.33 4.76 -5.72
CA ASP A 216 23.02 6.18 -5.96
C ASP A 216 22.76 6.92 -4.63
N LEU A 217 23.80 7.02 -3.79
CA LEU A 217 23.67 7.56 -2.43
C LEU A 217 23.21 9.02 -2.39
N SER A 218 23.58 9.83 -3.38
CA SER A 218 23.15 11.23 -3.50
C SER A 218 21.63 11.34 -3.70
N GLU A 219 21.06 10.51 -4.57
CA GLU A 219 19.62 10.47 -4.84
C GLU A 219 18.84 9.91 -3.65
N ALA A 220 19.41 8.91 -2.96
CA ALA A 220 18.85 8.40 -1.71
C ALA A 220 18.80 9.50 -0.63
N ALA A 221 19.88 10.27 -0.47
CA ALA A 221 19.95 11.39 0.46
C ALA A 221 18.93 12.48 0.12
N MET A 222 18.78 12.83 -1.17
CA MET A 222 17.78 13.77 -1.64
C MET A 222 16.35 13.32 -1.29
N CYS A 223 16.01 12.05 -1.48
CA CYS A 223 14.71 11.51 -1.07
C CYS A 223 14.45 11.69 0.43
N TYR A 224 15.46 11.46 1.28
CA TYR A 224 15.34 11.67 2.73
C TYR A 224 15.20 13.14 3.11
N ILE A 225 15.90 14.04 2.42
CA ILE A 225 15.76 15.49 2.60
C ILE A 225 14.34 15.94 2.27
N HIS A 226 13.75 15.45 1.16
CA HIS A 226 12.34 15.70 0.84
C HIS A 226 11.36 15.15 1.88
N ILE A 227 11.63 13.96 2.45
CA ILE A 227 10.81 13.41 3.55
C ILE A 227 10.88 14.33 4.77
N ALA A 228 12.07 14.77 5.15
CA ALA A 228 12.28 15.66 6.28
C ALA A 228 11.54 17.00 6.10
N ALA A 229 11.60 17.57 4.88
CA ALA A 229 10.85 18.77 4.52
C ALA A 229 9.33 18.60 4.62
N LEU A 230 8.80 17.46 4.17
CA LEU A 230 7.37 17.13 4.32
C LEU A 230 6.94 17.04 5.78
N ILE A 231 7.76 16.40 6.63
CA ILE A 231 7.49 16.29 8.07
C ILE A 231 7.56 17.68 8.73
N ALA A 232 8.56 18.49 8.38
CA ALA A 232 8.70 19.84 8.91
C ALA A 232 7.49 20.73 8.56
N GLU A 233 6.98 20.64 7.33
CA GLU A 233 5.77 21.37 6.92
C GLU A 233 4.52 20.90 7.68
N TYR A 234 4.42 19.59 7.95
CA TYR A 234 3.37 19.05 8.80
C TYR A 234 3.46 19.57 10.25
N LEU A 235 4.67 19.62 10.82
CA LEU A 235 4.91 20.15 12.16
C LEU A 235 4.60 21.64 12.26
N LYS A 236 4.84 22.40 11.19
CA LYS A 236 4.45 23.82 11.09
C LYS A 236 2.94 24.01 11.17
N ARG A 237 2.17 23.19 10.46
CA ARG A 237 0.69 23.20 10.55
C ARG A 237 0.18 22.86 11.95
N LYS A 238 0.96 22.10 12.73
CA LYS A 238 0.67 21.80 14.15
C LYS A 238 1.16 22.85 15.14
N GLY A 239 1.85 23.90 14.68
CA GLY A 239 2.46 24.92 15.55
C GLY A 239 3.68 24.44 16.34
N LEU A 240 4.22 23.26 16.01
CA LEU A 240 5.38 22.67 16.71
C LEU A 240 6.72 23.08 16.10
N PHE A 241 6.72 23.59 14.86
CA PHE A 241 7.94 24.00 14.15
C PHE A 241 7.68 25.22 13.27
N SER A 242 8.37 26.33 13.49
CA SER A 242 8.03 27.62 12.85
C SER A 242 8.44 27.74 11.38
N MET A 243 9.55 27.10 10.97
CA MET A 243 10.09 27.27 9.61
C MET A 243 9.30 26.48 8.55
N GLY A 244 9.06 25.19 8.77
CA GLY A 244 8.47 24.28 7.77
C GLY A 244 9.50 23.74 6.77
N TRP A 245 9.06 23.38 5.56
CA TRP A 245 9.98 22.95 4.50
C TRP A 245 11.09 23.97 4.13
N PRO A 246 10.91 25.31 4.26
CA PRO A 246 11.97 26.28 3.95
C PRO A 246 13.26 26.11 4.75
N ALA A 247 13.23 25.41 5.89
CA ALA A 247 14.43 25.09 6.67
C ALA A 247 15.47 24.28 5.88
N PHE A 248 15.06 23.61 4.79
CA PHE A 248 15.93 22.74 3.98
C PHE A 248 16.47 23.44 2.72
N LEU A 249 16.09 24.69 2.44
CA LEU A 249 16.59 25.45 1.28
C LEU A 249 18.10 25.72 1.33
N SER A 250 18.68 25.77 2.52
CA SER A 250 20.13 25.88 2.72
C SER A 250 20.89 24.61 2.35
N ILE A 251 20.20 23.46 2.32
CA ILE A 251 20.78 22.16 1.99
C ILE A 251 20.60 21.88 0.49
N THR A 252 19.40 22.14 -0.05
CA THR A 252 19.12 21.95 -1.47
C THR A 252 18.04 22.92 -1.96
N PRO A 253 18.26 23.60 -3.11
CA PRO A 253 17.24 24.44 -3.73
C PRO A 253 16.08 23.62 -4.32
N ASN A 254 16.28 22.31 -4.52
CA ASN A 254 15.33 21.41 -5.18
C ASN A 254 14.18 20.94 -4.27
N ILE A 255 13.99 21.54 -3.09
CA ILE A 255 13.02 21.09 -2.09
C ILE A 255 11.56 21.51 -2.38
N LYS A 256 11.36 22.47 -3.30
CA LYS A 256 10.07 23.10 -3.58
C LYS A 256 9.01 22.13 -4.12
#